data_AF-A0A966SEZ7-F1
#
_entry.id   AF-A0A966SEZ7-F1
#
_cell.length_a   1.000
_cell.length_b   1.000
_cell.length_c   1.000
_cell.angle_alpha   90.00
_cell.angle_beta   90.00
_cell.angle_gamma   90.00
#
_symmetry.space_group_name_H-M   'P 1'
#
loop_
_entity.id
_entity.type
_entity.pdbx_description
1 polymer ?
#
loop_
_entity_poly.entity_id
_entity_poly.type
_entity_poly.pdbx_seq_one_letter_code
_entity_poly.pdbx_strand_id
1 'polypeptide(L)' 'MNLTDAQKQQISTWLDEGLKVADVQKKMIAELGVTMTYMEVRFLLDDLRLKPKDPEPPKAGSEARF' A
#
# COMPACT_ATOMS: atom_id res chain seq x y z
N MET A 1 7.17 6.57 -8.49
CA MET A 1 7.92 5.65 -7.60
C MET A 1 7.01 4.48 -7.27
N ASN A 2 7.47 3.24 -7.40
CA ASN A 2 6.67 2.06 -7.07
C ASN A 2 6.91 1.67 -5.61
N LEU A 3 5.85 1.65 -4.81
CA LEU A 3 5.89 1.10 -3.46
C LEU A 3 6.01 -0.42 -3.54
N THR A 4 6.80 -0.99 -2.63
CA THR A 4 6.87 -2.44 -2.47
C THR A 4 5.58 -2.97 -1.88
N ASP A 5 5.27 -4.24 -2.09
CA ASP A 5 4.02 -4.83 -1.59
C ASP A 5 3.95 -4.82 -0.06
N ALA A 6 5.11 -4.93 0.62
CA ALA A 6 5.21 -4.73 2.06
C ALA A 6 4.76 -3.33 2.50
N GLN A 7 5.17 -2.28 1.76
CA GLN A 7 4.76 -0.90 2.05
C GLN A 7 3.27 -0.69 1.81
N LYS A 8 2.72 -1.25 0.72
CA LYS A 8 1.28 -1.19 0.44
C LYS A 8 0.48 -1.86 1.55
N GLN A 9 0.91 -3.03 2.02
CA GLN A 9 0.23 -3.77 3.07
C GLN A 9 0.24 -3.02 4.41
N GLN A 10 1.35 -2.35 4.74
CA GLN A 10 1.42 -1.48 5.91
C GLN A 10 0.45 -0.29 5.80
N ILE A 11 0.36 0.34 4.62
CA ILE A 11 -0.56 1.46 4.36
C ILE A 11 -2.03 1.00 4.39
N SER A 12 -2.35 -0.18 3.84
CA SER A 12 -3.67 -0.80 3.97
C SER A 12 -4.06 -1.01 5.42
N THR A 13 -3.12 -1.42 6.27
CA THR A 13 -3.36 -1.61 7.71
C THR A 13 -3.72 -0.27 8.37
N TRP A 14 -2.96 0.79 8.09
CA TRP A 14 -3.27 2.13 8.60
C TRP A 14 -4.59 2.69 8.05
N LEU A 15 -4.97 2.32 6.83
CA LEU A 15 -6.25 2.66 6.23
C LEU A 15 -7.43 1.94 6.92
N ASP A 16 -7.28 0.65 7.22
CA ASP A 16 -8.26 -0.15 7.97
C ASP A 16 -8.45 0.41 9.41
N GLU A 17 -7.39 0.96 10.01
CA GLU A 17 -7.42 1.68 11.27
C GLU A 17 -8.11 3.06 11.18
N GLY A 18 -8.42 3.54 9.96
CA GLY A 18 -9.09 4.82 9.73
C GLY A 18 -8.18 6.04 9.83
N LEU A 19 -6.86 5.89 9.67
CA LEU A 19 -5.92 7.02 9.73
C LEU A 19 -6.18 8.03 8.61
N LYS A 20 -5.92 9.31 8.91
CA LYS A 20 -5.99 10.39 7.93
C LYS A 20 -4.75 10.39 7.04
N VAL A 21 -4.89 10.97 5.84
CA VAL A 21 -3.81 11.15 4.85
C VAL A 21 -2.54 11.73 5.47
N ALA A 22 -2.67 12.74 6.33
CA ALA A 22 -1.53 13.39 7.00
C ALA A 22 -0.81 12.48 8.01
N ASP A 23 -1.55 11.61 8.71
CA ASP A 23 -0.97 10.67 9.68
C ASP A 23 -0.29 9.51 8.96
N VAL A 24 -0.89 9.01 7.88
CA VAL A 24 -0.27 8.01 7.00
C VAL A 24 1.01 8.57 6.39
N GLN A 25 1.02 9.81 5.89
CA GLN A 25 2.21 10.43 5.33
C GLN A 25 3.36 10.52 6.35
N LYS A 26 3.07 10.92 7.60
CA LYS A 26 4.07 10.95 8.67
C LYS A 26 4.63 9.56 8.97
N LYS A 27 3.77 8.54 9.03
CA LYS A 27 4.18 7.16 9.25
C LYS A 27 4.99 6.60 8.07
N MET A 28 4.62 6.90 6.83
CA MET A 28 5.41 6.52 5.66
C MET A 28 6.83 7.09 5.72
N ILE A 29 6.98 8.34 6.18
CA ILE A 29 8.31 8.95 6.33
C ILE A 29 9.06 8.30 7.50
N ALA A 30 8.41 8.12 8.65
CA ALA A 30 9.06 7.60 9.86
C ALA A 30 9.40 6.10 9.80
N GLU A 31 8.50 5.27 9.26
CA GLU A 31 8.62 3.81 9.22
C GLU A 31 9.27 3.33 7.92
N LEU A 32 8.93 3.96 6.79
CA LEU A 32 9.35 3.51 5.46
C LEU A 32 10.46 4.39 4.86
N GLY A 33 10.74 5.56 5.44
CA GLY A 33 11.66 6.55 4.87
C GLY A 33 11.17 7.16 3.55
N VAL A 34 9.88 6.98 3.22
CA VAL A 34 9.32 7.39 1.93
C VAL A 34 8.66 8.76 2.09
N THR A 35 9.20 9.74 1.35
CA THR A 35 8.63 11.08 1.30
C THR A 35 7.81 11.21 0.02
N MET A 36 6.51 11.38 0.17
CA MET A 36 5.58 11.63 -0.95
C MET A 36 4.83 12.93 -0.69
N THR A 37 4.42 13.60 -1.75
CA THR A 37 3.57 14.79 -1.66
C THR A 37 2.18 14.41 -1.17
N TYR A 38 1.47 15.37 -0.58
CA TYR A 38 0.10 15.15 -0.10
C TYR A 38 -0.83 14.60 -1.18
N MET A 39 -0.68 15.06 -2.44
CA MET A 39 -1.50 14.60 -3.55
C MET A 39 -1.18 13.16 -3.93
N GLU A 40 0.09 12.78 -3.98
CA GLU A 40 0.49 11.39 -4.25
C GLU A 40 0.00 10.44 -3.15
N VAL A 41 0.10 10.85 -1.88
CA VAL A 41 -0.43 10.05 -0.75
C VAL A 41 -1.94 9.94 -0.86
N ARG A 42 -2.67 11.01 -1.18
CA ARG A 42 -4.13 10.95 -1.37
C ARG A 42 -4.53 10.00 -2.50
N PHE A 43 -3.90 10.12 -3.67
CA PHE A 43 -4.13 9.20 -4.79
C PHE A 43 -3.82 7.76 -4.43
N LEU A 44 -2.74 7.54 -3.68
CA LEU A 44 -2.36 6.23 -3.19
C LEU A 44 -3.42 5.66 -2.22
N LEU A 45 -3.87 6.44 -1.24
CA LEU A 45 -4.91 6.01 -0.31
C LEU A 45 -6.24 5.73 -1.04
N ASP A 46 -6.61 6.56 -2.02
CA ASP A 46 -7.79 6.31 -2.86
C ASP A 46 -7.60 5.04 -3.72
N ASP A 47 -6.42 4.82 -4.31
CA ASP A 47 -6.10 3.60 -5.07
C ASP A 47 -6.12 2.34 -4.19
N LEU A 48 -5.60 2.40 -2.96
CA LEU A 48 -5.66 1.30 -1.99
C LEU A 48 -7.07 1.04 -1.47
N ARG A 49 -7.90 2.07 -1.32
CA ARG A 49 -9.33 1.95 -0.98
C ARG A 49 -10.16 1.40 -2.14
N LEU A 50 -9.83 1.80 -3.36
CA LEU A 50 -10.44 1.33 -4.62
C LEU A 50 -9.87 -0.03 -5.06
N LYS A 51 -8.77 -0.49 -4.47
CA LYS A 51 -8.27 -1.87 -4.46
C LYS A 51 -8.66 -2.58 -3.15
N PRO A 52 -9.96 -2.62 -2.77
CA PRO A 52 -10.35 -3.33 -1.56
C PRO A 52 -9.95 -4.79 -1.73
N LYS A 53 -9.10 -5.27 -0.81
CA LYS A 53 -8.71 -6.67 -0.55
C LYS A 53 -9.18 -7.63 -1.64
N ASP A 54 -8.60 -7.56 -2.84
CA ASP A 54 -8.51 -8.74 -3.67
C ASP A 54 -7.51 -9.60 -2.90
N PRO A 55 -7.93 -10.68 -2.21
CA PRO A 55 -6.96 -11.66 -1.79
C PRO A 55 -6.31 -12.10 -3.09
N GLU A 56 -5.08 -11.66 -3.36
CA GLU A 56 -4.30 -12.21 -4.46
C GLU A 56 -4.46 -13.73 -4.34
N PRO A 57 -5.17 -14.40 -5.28
CA PRO A 57 -5.18 -15.84 -5.27
C PRO A 57 -3.70 -16.21 -5.32
N PRO A 58 -3.27 -17.13 -4.44
CA PRO A 58 -1.87 -17.35 -4.15
C PRO A 58 -1.14 -17.51 -5.45
N LYS A 59 0.00 -16.81 -5.58
CA LYS A 59 0.99 -17.01 -6.64
C LYS A 59 0.94 -18.46 -7.11
N ALA A 60 0.34 -18.68 -8.28
CA ALA A 60 0.71 -19.80 -9.12
C ALA A 60 2.11 -19.46 -9.64
N GLY A 61 3.09 -19.53 -8.75
CA GLY A 61 4.45 -19.78 -9.16
C GLY A 61 4.45 -21.07 -9.96
N SER A 62 5.24 -21.08 -11.02
CA SER A 62 6.08 -22.21 -11.43
C SER A 62 5.38 -23.57 -11.44
N GLU A 63 5.21 -24.22 -12.57
CA GLU A 63 6.35 -24.70 -13.35
C GLU A 63 5.83 -25.34 -14.64
N ALA A 64 6.54 -25.08 -15.73
CA ALA A 64 6.51 -25.94 -16.90
C ALA A 64 6.76 -27.40 -16.47
N ARG A 65 5.90 -28.32 -16.93
CA ARG A 65 6.02 -29.80 -16.90
C ARG A 65 4.67 -30.31 -17.42
N PHE A 66 4.52 -31.06 -18.52
CA PHE A 66 5.40 -31.83 -19.39
C PHE A 66 4.77 -31.82 -20.80
#